data_AF-A0A2W5FEY9-F1
#
_entry.id   AF-A0A2W5FEY9-F1
#
_cell.length_a   1.000
_cell.length_b   1.000
_cell.length_c   1.000
_cell.angle_alpha   90.00
_cell.angle_beta   90.00
_cell.angle_gamma   90.00
#
_symmetry.space_group_name_H-M   'P 1'
#
loop_
_entity.id
_entity.type
_entity.pdbx_description
1 polymer ?
#
loop_
_entity_poly.entity_id
_entity_poly.type
_entity_poly.pdbx_seq_one_letter_code
_entity_poly.pdbx_strand_id
1 'polypeptide(L)'
;MDAVQPSMRDVILSMNRFHFFSGKVKYDRPLLVQLVDGRDYQGGLTDRLKGIVSASCVAQLLNRQFKIKHTSPFELLDYLEPNKIDWSIKDNKTISSNIFQARLYHLTEYDKGDIIKRIDSIGDILQMHCYCKGELYKVLRKRDGTPFEWGVEFNRLFKPNPILQQNINNCKQIIGGEYIAAVFRFQNLLGD
;
A
#
# COMPACT_ATOMS: atom_id res chain seq x y z
N MET A 1 7.03 -18.06 -22.42
CA MET A 1 6.95 -17.46 -21.07
C MET A 1 7.23 -15.99 -21.28
N ASP A 2 6.18 -15.22 -21.58
CA ASP A 2 6.37 -13.82 -21.94
C ASP A 2 6.32 -13.00 -20.66
N ALA A 3 7.43 -12.36 -20.34
CA ALA A 3 7.49 -11.40 -19.26
C ALA A 3 6.43 -10.32 -19.51
N VAL A 4 5.53 -10.12 -18.56
CA VAL A 4 4.53 -9.06 -18.62
C VAL A 4 5.26 -7.73 -18.77
N GLN A 5 5.14 -7.10 -19.95
CA GLN A 5 5.83 -5.85 -20.23
C GLN A 5 5.30 -4.75 -19.30
N PRO A 6 6.18 -3.90 -18.73
CA PRO A 6 5.75 -2.76 -17.95
C PRO A 6 4.91 -1.82 -18.82
N SER A 7 3.83 -1.26 -18.27
CA SER A 7 3.02 -0.29 -18.99
C SER A 7 3.82 0.97 -19.31
N MET A 8 3.46 1.72 -20.36
CA MET A 8 4.12 3.01 -20.66
C MET A 8 4.14 3.96 -19.46
N ARG A 9 3.11 3.90 -18.61
CA ARG A 9 3.03 4.68 -17.37
C ARG A 9 4.08 4.25 -16.33
N ASP A 10 4.28 2.93 -16.16
CA ASP A 10 5.33 2.39 -15.29
C ASP A 10 6.70 2.91 -15.73
N VAL A 11 6.97 2.92 -17.04
CA VAL A 11 8.24 3.39 -17.62
C VAL A 11 8.47 4.86 -17.31
N ILE A 12 7.50 5.75 -17.59
CA ILE A 12 7.64 7.20 -17.35
C ILE A 12 7.92 7.51 -15.87
N LEU A 13 7.16 6.88 -14.96
CA LEU A 13 7.35 7.11 -13.52
C LEU A 13 8.66 6.51 -13.00
N SER A 14 9.15 5.42 -13.62
CA SER A 14 10.44 4.82 -13.29
C SER A 14 11.61 5.74 -13.65
N MET A 15 11.56 6.43 -14.80
CA MET A 15 12.62 7.36 -15.23
C MET A 15 12.80 8.53 -14.26
N ASN A 16 11.70 9.02 -13.68
CA ASN A 16 11.72 10.12 -12.70
C ASN A 16 12.02 9.67 -11.26
N ARG A 17 12.25 8.37 -11.04
CA ARG A 17 12.45 7.80 -9.70
C ARG A 17 13.76 7.04 -9.55
N PHE A 18 14.18 6.33 -10.59
CA PHE A 18 15.35 5.47 -10.54
C PHE A 18 16.50 6.03 -11.35
N HIS A 19 17.70 5.84 -10.81
CA HIS A 19 18.94 6.35 -11.36
C HIS A 19 19.97 5.21 -11.46
N PHE A 20 20.85 5.29 -12.45
CA PHE A 20 21.90 4.27 -12.67
C PHE A 20 23.02 4.33 -11.62
N PHE A 21 23.37 5.54 -11.15
CA PHE A 21 24.52 5.79 -10.28
C PHE A 21 24.15 6.06 -8.81
N SER A 22 22.93 5.73 -8.39
CA SER A 22 22.58 5.82 -6.97
C SER A 22 23.26 4.72 -6.17
N GLY A 23 23.66 5.03 -4.94
CA GLY A 23 24.33 4.09 -4.05
C GLY A 23 23.50 2.82 -3.85
N LYS A 24 24.18 1.66 -3.81
CA LYS A 24 23.53 0.39 -3.49
C LYS A 24 23.15 0.36 -2.02
N VAL A 25 21.93 -0.06 -1.74
CA VAL A 25 21.46 -0.33 -0.39
C VAL A 25 21.53 -1.84 -0.14
N LYS A 26 21.90 -2.24 1.09
CA LYS A 26 21.90 -3.64 1.51
C LYS A 26 20.56 -4.01 2.15
N TYR A 27 20.04 -5.18 1.80
CA TYR A 27 18.76 -5.69 2.28
C TYR A 27 18.91 -7.13 2.76
N ASP A 28 18.29 -7.46 3.88
CA ASP A 28 18.31 -8.84 4.42
C ASP A 28 17.24 -9.72 3.77
N ARG A 29 16.16 -9.11 3.25
CA ARG A 29 15.06 -9.77 2.54
C ARG A 29 14.48 -8.85 1.47
N PRO A 30 13.87 -9.40 0.40
CA PRO A 30 13.25 -8.56 -0.61
C PRO A 30 12.07 -7.76 -0.03
N LEU A 31 11.93 -6.52 -0.49
CA LEU A 31 11.00 -5.54 0.05
C LEU A 31 9.93 -5.15 -0.98
N LEU A 32 8.69 -5.00 -0.53
CA LEU A 32 7.62 -4.34 -1.25
C LEU A 32 7.29 -3.00 -0.58
N VAL A 33 7.32 -1.91 -1.34
CA VAL A 33 7.04 -0.55 -0.88
C VAL A 33 5.79 -0.02 -1.58
N GLN A 34 4.72 0.18 -0.83
CA GLN A 34 3.56 0.92 -1.32
C GLN A 34 3.87 2.42 -1.30
N LEU A 35 3.72 3.06 -2.45
CA LEU A 35 3.94 4.49 -2.64
C LEU A 35 2.60 5.24 -2.64
N VAL A 36 2.54 6.31 -1.85
CA VAL A 36 1.45 7.30 -1.80
C VAL A 36 2.11 8.68 -1.63
N ASP A 37 2.76 9.16 -2.69
CA ASP A 37 3.62 10.35 -2.65
C ASP A 37 3.22 11.44 -3.64
N GLY A 38 1.95 11.42 -4.09
CA GLY A 38 1.36 12.48 -4.93
C GLY A 38 1.77 12.43 -6.40
N ARG A 39 2.72 11.57 -6.78
CA ARG A 39 3.13 11.42 -8.19
C ARG A 39 2.16 10.57 -9.03
N ASP A 40 1.20 9.93 -8.38
CA ASP A 40 0.18 9.12 -9.01
C ASP A 40 -1.17 9.29 -8.31
N TYR A 41 -2.24 9.49 -9.09
CA TYR A 41 -3.58 9.70 -8.56
C TYR A 41 -4.18 8.39 -8.02
N GLN A 42 -4.46 8.32 -6.71
CA GLN A 42 -4.91 7.11 -6.02
C GLN A 42 -6.31 7.24 -5.35
N GLY A 43 -7.14 8.19 -5.80
CA GLY A 43 -8.49 8.39 -5.24
C GLY A 43 -8.49 9.09 -3.88
N GLY A 44 -9.53 8.86 -3.07
CA GLY A 44 -9.69 9.44 -1.74
C GLY A 44 -8.89 8.71 -0.65
N LEU A 45 -9.02 9.13 0.62
CA LEU A 45 -8.32 8.48 1.74
C LEU A 45 -8.64 6.99 1.84
N THR A 46 -9.92 6.62 1.77
CA THR A 46 -10.35 5.21 1.81
C THR A 46 -9.77 4.41 0.64
N ASP A 47 -9.67 4.99 -0.55
CA ASP A 47 -9.12 4.31 -1.72
C ASP A 47 -7.61 4.06 -1.57
N ARG A 48 -6.88 5.03 -1.01
CA ARG A 48 -5.46 4.89 -0.67
C ARG A 48 -5.24 3.81 0.38
N LEU A 49 -6.04 3.79 1.44
CA LEU A 49 -5.99 2.73 2.46
C LEU A 49 -6.29 1.37 1.85
N LYS A 50 -7.27 1.29 0.94
CA LYS A 50 -7.60 0.08 0.18
C LYS A 50 -6.43 -0.42 -0.66
N GLY A 51 -5.78 0.48 -1.38
CA GLY A 51 -4.56 0.20 -2.12
C GLY A 51 -3.42 -0.29 -1.23
N ILE A 52 -3.22 0.31 -0.05
CA ILE A 52 -2.18 -0.09 0.89
C ILE A 52 -2.41 -1.51 1.43
N VAL A 53 -3.61 -1.83 1.88
CA VAL A 53 -3.97 -3.18 2.35
C VAL A 53 -3.79 -4.20 1.23
N SER A 54 -4.27 -3.89 0.02
CA SER A 54 -4.06 -4.71 -1.16
C SER A 54 -2.58 -5.00 -1.43
N ALA A 55 -1.72 -3.97 -1.37
CA ALA A 55 -0.27 -4.13 -1.53
C ALA A 55 0.36 -5.00 -0.43
N SER A 56 -0.12 -4.88 0.81
CA SER A 56 0.31 -5.74 1.92
C SER A 56 -0.06 -7.21 1.69
N CYS A 57 -1.27 -7.48 1.15
CA CYS A 57 -1.67 -8.84 0.78
C CYS A 57 -0.73 -9.41 -0.29
N VAL A 58 -0.35 -8.61 -1.29
CA VAL A 58 0.64 -9.00 -2.31
C VAL A 58 2.00 -9.31 -1.68
N ALA A 59 2.48 -8.44 -0.77
CA ALA A 59 3.74 -8.65 -0.06
C ALA A 59 3.75 -9.97 0.73
N GLN A 60 2.63 -10.29 1.40
CA GLN A 60 2.48 -11.55 2.12
C GLN A 60 2.56 -12.77 1.20
N LEU A 61 1.89 -12.75 0.05
CA LEU A 61 1.92 -13.87 -0.91
C LEU A 61 3.34 -14.10 -1.42
N LEU A 62 4.05 -13.01 -1.72
CA LEU A 62 5.44 -12.99 -2.17
C LEU A 62 6.47 -13.30 -1.08
N ASN A 63 6.06 -13.43 0.18
CA ASN A 63 6.98 -13.54 1.32
C ASN A 63 8.01 -12.39 1.40
N ARG A 64 7.56 -11.16 1.11
CA ARG A 64 8.39 -9.96 1.13
C ARG A 64 8.12 -9.13 2.37
N GLN A 65 9.13 -8.39 2.82
CA GLN A 65 8.90 -7.33 3.78
C GLN A 65 7.97 -6.28 3.17
N PHE A 66 7.20 -5.58 4.00
CA PHE A 66 6.26 -4.56 3.54
C PHE A 66 6.55 -3.23 4.21
N LYS A 67 6.59 -2.16 3.41
CA LYS A 67 6.79 -0.77 3.87
C LYS A 67 5.83 0.17 3.13
N ILE A 68 5.50 1.29 3.77
CA ILE A 68 4.65 2.32 3.19
C ILE A 68 5.42 3.63 3.14
N LYS A 69 5.48 4.25 1.96
CA LYS A 69 5.92 5.64 1.79
C LYS A 69 4.71 6.50 1.47
N HIS A 70 4.13 7.13 2.49
CA HIS A 70 2.95 7.98 2.35
C HIS A 70 3.27 9.40 2.80
N THR A 71 3.65 10.25 1.85
CA THR A 71 4.14 11.62 2.10
C THR A 71 3.23 12.69 1.50
N SER A 72 2.14 12.30 0.84
CA SER A 72 1.18 13.23 0.24
C SER A 72 -0.22 12.61 0.22
N PRO A 73 -1.28 13.35 0.58
CA PRO A 73 -1.28 14.77 0.93
C PRO A 73 -0.86 15.10 2.37
N PHE A 74 -0.50 14.09 3.16
CA PHE A 74 -0.02 14.21 4.54
C PHE A 74 0.87 13.00 4.88
N GLU A 75 1.54 13.04 6.04
CA GLU A 75 2.31 11.91 6.56
C GLU A 75 1.39 10.92 7.29
N LEU A 76 1.35 9.67 6.82
CA LEU A 76 0.40 8.67 7.38
C LEU A 76 0.61 8.43 8.89
N LEU A 77 1.86 8.54 9.36
CA LEU A 77 2.25 8.37 10.76
C LEU A 77 1.66 9.44 11.69
N ASP A 78 1.22 10.59 11.16
CA ASP A 78 0.54 11.63 11.94
C ASP A 78 -0.85 11.19 12.42
N TYR A 79 -1.37 10.07 11.90
CA TYR A 79 -2.70 9.55 12.23
C TYR A 79 -2.69 8.06 12.59
N LEU A 80 -1.97 7.24 11.81
CA LEU A 80 -1.95 5.79 11.94
C LEU A 80 -0.53 5.28 12.19
N GLU A 81 -0.38 4.43 13.19
CA GLU A 81 0.88 3.75 13.51
C GLU A 81 0.87 2.29 13.03
N PRO A 82 2.06 1.69 12.89
CA PRO A 82 2.18 0.25 12.73
C PRO A 82 1.53 -0.53 13.87
N ASN A 83 0.82 -1.61 13.53
CA ASN A 83 0.30 -2.58 14.50
C ASN A 83 1.12 -3.88 14.49
N LYS A 84 0.63 -4.95 13.87
CA LYS A 84 1.30 -6.26 13.85
C LYS A 84 2.44 -6.33 12.84
N ILE A 85 2.42 -5.45 11.85
CA ILE A 85 3.46 -5.33 10.83
C ILE A 85 4.11 -3.97 10.96
N ASP A 86 5.42 -3.92 11.22
CA ASP A 86 6.19 -2.68 11.15
C ASP A 86 6.43 -2.27 9.70
N TRP A 87 5.53 -1.45 9.16
CA TRP A 87 5.64 -0.88 7.81
C TRP A 87 6.35 0.48 7.77
N SER A 88 6.78 1.02 8.92
CA SER A 88 7.41 2.35 9.01
C SER A 88 8.79 2.39 8.36
N ILE A 89 9.14 3.54 7.78
CA ILE A 89 10.43 3.78 7.14
C ILE A 89 11.25 4.69 8.07
N LYS A 90 12.22 4.10 8.76
CA LYS A 90 13.03 4.78 9.80
C LYS A 90 14.27 5.47 9.23
N ASP A 91 14.79 4.95 8.12
CA ASP A 91 15.99 5.46 7.45
C ASP A 91 15.66 5.69 5.98
N ASN A 92 16.03 6.86 5.45
CA ASN A 92 15.93 7.18 4.03
C ASN A 92 16.71 6.20 3.14
N LYS A 93 17.74 5.52 3.67
CA LYS A 93 18.45 4.45 2.98
C LYS A 93 17.59 3.21 2.78
N THR A 94 16.46 3.05 3.45
CA THR A 94 15.58 1.88 3.28
C THR A 94 15.06 1.78 1.85
N ILE A 95 14.78 2.90 1.18
CA ILE A 95 14.18 2.90 -0.17
C ILE A 95 15.28 3.14 -1.20
N SER A 96 15.59 2.13 -2.03
CA SER A 96 16.57 2.28 -3.11
C SER A 96 15.97 3.04 -4.28
N SER A 97 16.73 3.99 -4.81
CA SER A 97 16.47 4.61 -6.11
C SER A 97 17.35 4.01 -7.22
N ASN A 98 17.98 2.84 -6.98
CA ASN A 98 18.86 2.19 -7.95
C ASN A 98 18.05 1.26 -8.86
N ILE A 99 18.12 1.48 -10.18
CA ILE A 99 17.37 0.72 -11.18
C ILE A 99 17.72 -0.79 -11.22
N PHE A 100 18.91 -1.16 -10.75
CA PHE A 100 19.34 -2.55 -10.66
C PHE A 100 18.84 -3.24 -9.37
N GLN A 101 18.36 -2.48 -8.39
CA GLN A 101 17.85 -3.01 -7.12
C GLN A 101 16.34 -2.86 -6.98
N ALA A 102 15.75 -1.86 -7.65
CA ALA A 102 14.36 -1.49 -7.50
C ALA A 102 13.63 -1.43 -8.85
N ARG A 103 12.37 -1.88 -8.86
CA ARG A 103 11.45 -1.70 -9.99
C ARG A 103 10.09 -1.18 -9.52
N LEU A 104 9.43 -0.41 -10.37
CA LEU A 104 8.13 0.21 -10.11
C LEU A 104 7.02 -0.53 -10.85
N TYR A 105 5.88 -0.71 -10.17
CA TYR A 105 4.71 -1.38 -10.72
C TYR A 105 3.40 -0.66 -10.35
N HIS A 106 2.51 -0.53 -11.31
CA HIS A 106 1.09 -0.30 -11.07
C HIS A 106 0.37 -1.62 -10.86
N LEU A 107 -0.29 -1.74 -9.70
CA LEU A 107 -1.13 -2.90 -9.36
C LEU A 107 -2.57 -2.43 -9.27
N THR A 108 -3.46 -3.05 -10.05
CA THR A 108 -4.86 -2.66 -10.12
C THR A 108 -5.79 -3.87 -10.16
N GLU A 109 -7.05 -3.67 -9.80
CA GLU A 109 -8.06 -4.72 -9.86
C GLU A 109 -8.30 -5.29 -11.26
N TYR A 110 -7.85 -4.63 -12.33
CA TYR A 110 -7.98 -5.11 -13.70
C TYR A 110 -6.98 -6.23 -14.03
N ASP A 111 -6.00 -6.48 -13.16
CA ASP A 111 -5.01 -7.54 -13.30
C ASP A 111 -5.57 -8.95 -12.93
N LYS A 112 -6.89 -9.20 -13.13
CA LYS A 112 -7.71 -10.33 -12.59
C LYS A 112 -7.27 -11.76 -12.96
N GLY A 113 -6.15 -11.96 -13.60
CA GLY A 113 -5.62 -13.29 -13.96
C GLY A 113 -4.11 -13.32 -14.10
N ASP A 114 -3.48 -12.17 -14.37
CA ASP A 114 -2.04 -12.05 -14.56
C ASP A 114 -1.32 -11.42 -13.37
N ILE A 115 -2.02 -10.88 -12.34
CA ILE A 115 -1.32 -10.32 -11.18
C ILE A 115 -0.40 -11.37 -10.55
N ILE A 116 -0.85 -12.62 -10.35
CA ILE A 116 -0.03 -13.68 -9.75
C ILE A 116 1.12 -14.08 -10.68
N LYS A 117 0.91 -14.18 -12.00
CA LYS A 117 1.99 -14.47 -12.96
C LYS A 117 3.00 -13.32 -13.08
N ARG A 118 2.53 -12.08 -13.03
CA ARG A 118 3.33 -10.84 -12.99
C ARG A 118 4.09 -10.71 -11.67
N ILE A 119 3.51 -11.25 -10.60
CA ILE A 119 4.08 -11.36 -9.26
C ILE A 119 5.16 -12.45 -9.22
N ASP A 120 4.92 -13.61 -9.83
CA ASP A 120 5.88 -14.71 -9.93
C ASP A 120 7.07 -14.36 -10.84
N SER A 121 6.85 -13.52 -11.87
CA SER A 121 7.91 -13.06 -12.77
C SER A 121 8.82 -11.96 -12.16
N ILE A 122 8.57 -11.51 -10.93
CA ILE A 122 9.37 -10.48 -10.24
C ILE A 122 10.81 -10.95 -9.98
N GLY A 123 11.05 -12.27 -9.89
CA GLY A 123 12.39 -12.83 -9.69
C GLY A 123 13.13 -12.23 -8.47
N ASP A 124 14.45 -12.20 -8.54
CA ASP A 124 15.37 -11.79 -7.47
C ASP A 124 15.47 -10.26 -7.26
N ILE A 125 14.50 -9.48 -7.75
CA ILE A 125 14.50 -8.03 -7.51
C ILE A 125 14.42 -7.77 -6.00
N LEU A 126 15.39 -7.00 -5.47
CA LEU A 126 15.49 -6.69 -4.05
C LEU A 126 14.38 -5.77 -3.57
N GLN A 127 13.93 -4.82 -4.39
CA GLN A 127 12.84 -3.90 -4.06
C GLN A 127 11.79 -3.79 -5.16
N MET A 128 10.55 -4.03 -4.78
CA MET A 128 9.38 -3.72 -5.58
C MET A 128 8.75 -2.46 -5.01
N HIS A 129 8.71 -1.38 -5.78
CA HIS A 129 7.89 -0.21 -5.46
C HIS A 129 6.58 -0.34 -6.20
N CYS A 130 5.47 0.02 -5.59
CA CYS A 130 4.19 -0.04 -6.26
C CYS A 130 3.26 1.12 -5.94
N TYR A 131 2.45 1.47 -6.94
CA TYR A 131 1.21 2.20 -6.75
C TYR A 131 0.06 1.21 -6.87
N CYS A 132 -0.31 0.60 -5.75
CA CYS A 132 -1.48 -0.27 -5.71
C CYS A 132 -2.77 0.55 -5.58
N LYS A 133 -3.76 0.25 -6.42
CA LYS A 133 -5.08 0.89 -6.42
C LYS A 133 -6.18 -0.14 -6.35
N GLY A 134 -7.22 0.21 -5.61
CA GLY A 134 -8.42 -0.62 -5.48
C GLY A 134 -8.26 -1.77 -4.50
N GLU A 135 -9.20 -2.70 -4.61
CA GLU A 135 -9.53 -3.76 -3.67
C GLU A 135 -9.03 -5.13 -4.13
N LEU A 136 -7.77 -5.20 -4.58
CA LEU A 136 -7.13 -6.47 -4.99
C LEU A 136 -7.23 -7.57 -3.92
N TYR A 137 -7.26 -7.22 -2.64
CA TYR A 137 -7.50 -8.18 -1.56
C TYR A 137 -8.77 -9.04 -1.77
N LYS A 138 -9.79 -8.55 -2.50
CA LYS A 138 -11.01 -9.30 -2.81
C LYS A 138 -10.79 -10.45 -3.80
N VAL A 139 -9.86 -10.28 -4.74
CA VAL A 139 -9.57 -11.27 -5.78
C VAL A 139 -8.38 -12.17 -5.42
N LEU A 140 -7.50 -11.70 -4.53
CA LEU A 140 -6.40 -12.49 -4.00
C LEU A 140 -6.90 -13.55 -3.00
N ARG A 141 -6.12 -14.63 -2.86
CA ARG A 141 -6.33 -15.71 -1.88
C ARG A 141 -5.03 -15.96 -1.14
N LYS A 142 -5.13 -16.28 0.15
CA LYS A 142 -4.00 -16.72 0.97
C LYS A 142 -3.51 -18.08 0.47
N ARG A 143 -2.34 -18.50 0.93
CA ARG A 143 -1.71 -19.78 0.52
C ARG A 143 -2.55 -21.00 0.88
N ASP A 144 -3.34 -20.91 1.95
CA ASP A 144 -4.28 -21.95 2.37
C ASP A 144 -5.63 -21.87 1.61
N GLY A 145 -5.74 -21.00 0.61
CA GLY A 145 -6.95 -20.79 -0.18
C GLY A 145 -8.00 -19.88 0.46
N THR A 146 -7.79 -19.43 1.70
CA THR A 146 -8.76 -18.56 2.38
C THR A 146 -8.73 -17.13 1.83
N PRO A 147 -9.85 -16.39 1.85
CA PRO A 147 -9.88 -15.01 1.38
C PRO A 147 -9.13 -14.06 2.32
N PHE A 148 -8.72 -12.92 1.78
CA PHE A 148 -8.32 -11.78 2.59
C PHE A 148 -9.57 -10.97 2.99
N GLU A 149 -9.65 -10.61 4.26
CA GLU A 149 -10.74 -9.79 4.79
C GLU A 149 -10.25 -8.38 5.09
N TRP A 150 -10.98 -7.38 4.62
CA TRP A 150 -10.61 -5.98 4.74
C TRP A 150 -10.25 -5.59 6.18
N GLY A 151 -11.17 -5.80 7.13
CA GLY A 151 -11.01 -5.36 8.51
C GLY A 151 -9.86 -6.06 9.22
N VAL A 152 -9.66 -7.36 8.95
CA VAL A 152 -8.55 -8.15 9.53
C VAL A 152 -7.21 -7.61 9.04
N GLU A 153 -7.05 -7.43 7.74
CA GLU A 153 -5.78 -6.96 7.15
C GLU A 153 -5.51 -5.49 7.48
N PHE A 154 -6.55 -4.66 7.50
CA PHE A 154 -6.45 -3.28 7.96
C PHE A 154 -5.95 -3.21 9.40
N ASN A 155 -6.56 -3.96 10.32
CA ASN A 155 -6.15 -3.97 11.73
C ASN A 155 -4.78 -4.61 11.93
N ARG A 156 -4.35 -5.52 11.05
CA ARG A 156 -3.00 -6.06 11.09
C ARG A 156 -1.94 -4.99 10.79
N LEU A 157 -2.25 -4.09 9.86
CA LEU A 157 -1.37 -2.99 9.48
C LEU A 157 -1.44 -1.82 10.45
N PHE A 158 -2.64 -1.39 10.83
CA PHE A 158 -2.85 -0.08 11.43
C PHE A 158 -3.42 -0.18 12.83
N LYS A 159 -2.97 0.77 13.65
CA LYS A 159 -3.66 1.23 14.86
C LYS A 159 -3.65 2.76 14.84
N PRO A 160 -4.63 3.43 15.46
CA PRO A 160 -4.55 4.88 15.62
C PRO A 160 -3.32 5.25 16.45
N ASN A 161 -2.69 6.37 16.14
CA ASN A 161 -1.67 6.94 17.02
C ASN A 161 -2.30 7.45 18.34
N PRO A 162 -1.51 7.76 19.38
CA PRO A 162 -2.03 8.16 20.68
C PRO A 162 -3.00 9.36 20.62
N ILE A 163 -2.70 10.36 19.79
CA ILE A 163 -3.53 11.56 19.64
C ILE A 163 -4.89 11.21 19.02
N LEU A 164 -4.88 10.45 17.92
CA LEU A 164 -6.10 10.00 17.27
C LEU A 164 -6.92 9.08 18.19
N GLN A 165 -6.27 8.17 18.90
CA GLN A 165 -6.95 7.28 19.85
C GLN A 165 -7.59 8.06 20.99
N GLN A 166 -6.92 9.09 21.52
CA GLN A 166 -7.50 9.97 22.54
C GLN A 166 -8.72 10.71 22.00
N ASN A 167 -8.65 11.26 20.78
CA ASN A 167 -9.79 11.93 20.15
C ASN A 167 -10.97 10.97 19.93
N ILE A 168 -10.71 9.73 19.48
CA ILE A 168 -11.73 8.67 19.36
C ILE A 168 -12.37 8.39 20.73
N ASN A 169 -11.56 8.28 21.79
CA ASN A 169 -12.06 8.00 23.13
C ASN A 169 -12.95 9.15 23.66
N ASN A 170 -12.53 10.40 23.45
CA ASN A 170 -13.31 11.58 23.84
C ASN A 170 -14.67 11.61 23.12
N CYS A 171 -14.70 11.37 21.81
CA CYS A 171 -15.96 11.28 21.06
C CYS A 171 -16.88 10.17 21.58
N LYS A 172 -16.32 8.99 21.90
CA LYS A 172 -17.09 7.88 22.50
C LYS A 172 -17.66 8.23 23.87
N GLN A 173 -16.89 8.94 24.70
CA GLN A 173 -17.37 9.42 26.00
C GLN A 173 -18.52 10.42 25.86
N ILE A 174 -18.45 11.33 24.89
CA ILE A 174 -19.51 12.31 24.61
C ILE A 174 -20.81 11.61 24.16
N ILE A 175 -20.71 10.56 23.34
CA ILE A 175 -21.88 9.78 22.90
C ILE A 175 -22.52 9.02 24.08
N GLY A 176 -21.69 8.50 25.00
CA GLY A 176 -22.15 8.03 26.31
C GLY A 176 -22.99 6.74 26.32
N GLY A 177 -23.12 6.04 25.19
CA GLY A 177 -23.93 4.81 25.11
C GLY A 177 -23.90 4.13 23.74
N GLU A 178 -24.83 3.20 23.54
CA GLU A 178 -25.05 2.54 22.26
C GLU A 178 -25.63 3.53 21.25
N TYR A 179 -25.25 3.37 19.98
CA TYR A 179 -25.69 4.26 18.92
C TYR A 179 -25.82 3.48 17.60
N ILE A 180 -26.70 3.98 16.73
CA ILE A 180 -26.80 3.51 15.35
C ILE A 180 -26.02 4.51 14.47
N ALA A 181 -24.97 4.03 13.81
CA ALA A 181 -24.24 4.82 12.84
C ALA A 181 -24.90 4.68 11.46
N ALA A 182 -25.35 5.80 10.89
CA ALA A 182 -25.80 5.87 9.51
C ALA A 182 -24.83 6.75 8.70
N VAL A 183 -24.33 6.24 7.57
CA VAL A 183 -23.41 6.95 6.70
C VAL A 183 -24.09 7.18 5.36
N PHE A 184 -24.35 8.44 5.03
CA PHE A 184 -24.91 8.84 3.75
C PHE A 184 -23.83 9.51 2.91
N ARG A 185 -23.56 8.97 1.72
CA ARG A 185 -22.61 9.55 0.76
C ARG A 185 -23.38 10.14 -0.39
N PHE A 186 -23.53 11.46 -0.38
CA PHE A 186 -24.28 12.18 -1.41
C PHE A 186 -23.45 12.47 -2.67
N GLN A 187 -22.14 12.21 -2.68
CA GLN A 187 -21.24 12.46 -3.82
C GLN A 187 -21.50 13.87 -4.39
N ASN A 188 -21.85 13.98 -5.68
CA ASN A 188 -22.15 15.25 -6.35
C ASN A 188 -23.67 15.57 -6.37
N LEU A 189 -24.51 14.72 -5.76
CA LEU A 189 -25.97 14.83 -5.83
C LEU A 189 -26.53 16.06 -5.06
N LEU A 190 -25.72 16.64 -4.17
CA LEU A 190 -26.01 17.87 -3.43
C LEU A 190 -25.03 19.01 -3.76
N GLY A 191 -24.26 18.88 -4.84
CA GLY A 191 -23.33 19.89 -5.35
C GLY A 191 -21.88 19.75 -4.88
N ASP A 192 -21.00 19.51 -5.86
CA ASP A 192 -19.73 20.21 -6.11
C ASP A 192 -19.54 20.25 -7.64
#